data_AF-W7JYA9-F1
#
_entry.id   AF-W7JYA9-F1
#
_cell.length_a   1.000
_cell.length_b   1.000
_cell.length_c   1.000
_cell.angle_alpha   90.00
_cell.angle_beta   90.00
_cell.angle_gamma   90.00
#
_symmetry.space_group_name_H-M   'P 1'
#
loop_
_entity.id
_entity.type
_entity.pdbx_description
1 polymer ?
#
loop_
_entity_poly.entity_id
_entity_poly.type
_entity_poly.pdbx_seq_one_letter_code
_entity_poly.pdbx_strand_id
1 'polypeptide(L)'
;MTYTIQELSGGERSIVAICLFLCLNKIDNFSFFFFDEIDAALDTIHRDNLSLLLKELAHRGTQFIITTFRKELLEYSDNMYIVKIVDRESYISKGTKNEAYEIISIV
;
A
#
# COMPACT_ATOMS: atom_id res chain seq x y z
N MET A 1 -32.34 -6.94 -3.44
CA MET A 1 -31.34 -7.52 -2.52
C MET A 1 -30.61 -6.36 -1.87
N THR A 2 -30.71 -6.23 -0.55
CA THR A 2 -30.05 -5.17 0.21
C THR A 2 -28.83 -5.81 0.85
N TYR A 3 -27.64 -5.59 0.28
CA TYR A 3 -26.40 -6.06 0.88
C TYR A 3 -26.02 -5.10 2.01
N THR A 4 -25.80 -5.63 3.20
CA THR A 4 -25.30 -4.88 4.35
C THR A 4 -23.77 -4.97 4.39
N ILE A 5 -23.08 -3.94 4.90
CA ILE A 5 -21.61 -3.95 5.03
C ILE A 5 -21.10 -5.16 5.83
N GLN A 6 -21.91 -5.65 6.77
CA GLN A 6 -21.61 -6.79 7.61
C GLN A 6 -21.48 -8.11 6.82
N GLU A 7 -22.14 -8.22 5.66
CA GLU A 7 -22.13 -9.43 4.82
C GLU A 7 -20.89 -9.53 3.92
N LEU A 8 -20.13 -8.45 3.77
CA LEU A 8 -18.88 -8.42 3.00
C LEU A 8 -17.76 -9.17 3.73
N SER A 9 -16.88 -9.84 3.00
CA SER A 9 -15.64 -10.41 3.52
C SER A 9 -14.68 -9.33 4.03
N GLY A 10 -13.64 -9.74 4.78
CA GLY A 10 -12.61 -8.80 5.25
C GLY A 10 -11.93 -8.03 4.12
N GLY A 11 -11.60 -8.71 3.01
CA GLY A 11 -11.00 -8.10 1.83
C GLY A 11 -11.94 -7.12 1.14
N GLU A 12 -13.20 -7.48 0.93
CA GLU A 12 -14.20 -6.61 0.30
C GLU A 12 -14.46 -5.34 1.13
N ARG A 13 -14.61 -5.48 2.46
CA ARG A 13 -14.72 -4.31 3.34
C ARG A 13 -13.51 -3.40 3.25
N SER A 14 -12.31 -3.97 3.14
CA SER A 14 -11.07 -3.20 2.99
C SER A 14 -11.05 -2.45 1.67
N ILE A 15 -11.43 -3.08 0.55
CA ILE A 15 -11.53 -2.41 -0.76
C ILE A 15 -12.51 -1.25 -0.70
N VAL A 16 -13.70 -1.45 -0.12
CA VAL A 16 -14.71 -0.38 0.00
C VAL A 16 -14.17 0.80 0.81
N ALA A 17 -13.48 0.53 1.92
CA ALA A 17 -12.86 1.58 2.75
C ALA A 17 -11.77 2.34 1.99
N ILE A 18 -10.90 1.63 1.27
CA ILE A 18 -9.83 2.23 0.44
C ILE A 18 -10.44 3.11 -0.65
N CYS A 19 -11.43 2.60 -1.39
CA CYS A 19 -12.11 3.36 -2.43
C CYS A 19 -12.76 4.64 -1.87
N LEU A 20 -13.44 4.54 -0.72
CA LEU A 20 -14.05 5.70 -0.07
C LEU A 20 -12.98 6.73 0.33
N PHE A 21 -11.88 6.29 0.92
CA PHE A 21 -10.79 7.15 1.36
C PHE A 21 -10.10 7.86 0.18
N LEU A 22 -9.81 7.13 -0.90
CA LEU A 22 -9.23 7.72 -2.12
C LEU A 22 -10.21 8.67 -2.83
N CYS A 23 -11.52 8.46 -2.71
CA CYS A 23 -12.52 9.41 -3.19
C CYS A 23 -12.49 10.73 -2.40
N LEU A 24 -12.28 10.69 -1.08
CA LEU A 24 -12.13 11.91 -0.27
C LEU A 24 -10.91 12.73 -0.71
N ASN A 25 -9.82 12.09 -1.14
CA ASN A 25 -8.67 12.79 -1.69
C ASN A 25 -9.03 13.69 -2.89
N LYS A 26 -9.98 13.25 -3.75
CA LYS A 26 -10.41 14.03 -4.92
C LYS A 26 -11.14 15.33 -4.55
N ILE A 27 -11.59 15.47 -3.31
CA ILE A 27 -12.33 16.63 -2.82
C ILE A 27 -11.37 17.60 -2.15
N ASP A 28 -10.51 17.10 -1.25
CA ASP A 28 -9.70 17.95 -0.36
C ASP A 28 -8.24 18.12 -0.81
N ASN A 29 -7.82 17.50 -1.92
CA ASN A 29 -6.47 17.62 -2.53
C ASN A 29 -5.32 17.50 -1.52
N PHE A 30 -5.33 16.47 -0.67
CA PHE A 30 -4.23 16.21 0.26
C PHE A 30 -2.89 16.05 -0.48
N SER A 31 -1.85 16.73 0.02
CA SER A 31 -0.52 16.72 -0.60
C SER A 31 0.23 15.39 -0.40
N PHE A 32 -0.10 14.62 0.64
CA PHE A 32 0.51 13.31 0.88
C PHE A 32 -0.38 12.35 1.69
N PHE A 33 -0.09 11.06 1.59
CA PHE A 33 -0.66 9.98 2.40
C PHE A 33 0.43 9.08 3.00
N PHE A 34 0.12 8.55 4.18
CA PHE A 34 0.88 7.49 4.83
C PHE A 34 -0.06 6.31 5.09
N PHE A 35 0.21 5.17 4.46
CA PHE A 35 -0.56 3.94 4.63
C PHE A 35 0.28 2.88 5.31
N ASP A 36 -0.30 2.27 6.35
CA ASP A 36 0.31 1.15 7.07
C ASP A 36 -0.37 -0.16 6.68
N GLU A 37 0.34 -1.04 5.96
CA GLU A 37 -0.13 -2.36 5.52
C GLU A 37 -1.56 -2.39 4.91
N ILE A 38 -1.91 -1.36 4.13
CA ILE A 38 -3.23 -1.17 3.51
C ILE A 38 -3.69 -2.35 2.64
N ASP A 39 -2.76 -3.19 2.22
CA ASP A 39 -2.91 -4.31 1.30
C ASP A 39 -2.94 -5.69 2.00
N ALA A 40 -2.89 -5.71 3.34
CA ALA A 40 -2.82 -6.93 4.14
C ALA A 40 -3.99 -7.90 3.85
N ALA A 41 -5.21 -7.37 3.70
CA ALA A 41 -6.45 -8.14 3.51
C ALA A 41 -6.81 -8.38 2.03
N LEU A 42 -6.01 -7.92 1.08
CA LEU A 42 -6.29 -8.02 -0.36
C LEU A 42 -5.64 -9.27 -0.96
N ASP A 43 -6.21 -9.79 -2.05
CA ASP A 43 -5.52 -10.80 -2.88
C ASP A 43 -4.57 -10.16 -3.89
N THR A 44 -3.76 -10.96 -4.59
CA THR A 44 -2.77 -10.47 -5.56
C THR A 44 -3.37 -9.57 -6.65
N ILE A 45 -4.57 -9.89 -7.16
CA ILE A 45 -5.21 -9.10 -8.22
C ILE A 45 -5.61 -7.73 -7.68
N HIS A 46 -6.23 -7.69 -6.50
CA HIS A 46 -6.63 -6.45 -5.87
C HIS A 46 -5.44 -5.61 -5.41
N ARG A 47 -4.32 -6.23 -5.02
CA ARG A 47 -3.07 -5.53 -4.70
C ARG A 47 -2.45 -4.86 -5.92
N ASP A 48 -2.37 -5.55 -7.06
CA ASP A 48 -1.82 -4.98 -8.29
C ASP A 48 -2.68 -3.80 -8.78
N ASN A 49 -4.02 -3.96 -8.76
CA ASN A 49 -4.96 -2.87 -9.07
C ASN A 49 -4.81 -1.66 -8.14
N LEU A 50 -4.65 -1.90 -6.84
CA LEU A 50 -4.40 -0.83 -5.86
C LEU A 50 -3.07 -0.11 -6.18
N SER A 51 -2.02 -0.86 -6.48
CA SER A 51 -0.70 -0.32 -6.80
C SER A 51 -0.72 0.60 -8.03
N LEU A 52 -1.39 0.16 -9.11
CA LEU A 52 -1.60 0.95 -10.31
C LEU A 52 -2.39 2.24 -10.03
N LEU A 53 -3.47 2.16 -9.25
CA LEU A 53 -4.26 3.33 -8.89
C LEU A 53 -3.45 4.36 -8.09
N LEU A 54 -2.69 3.90 -7.10
CA LEU A 54 -1.82 4.76 -6.30
C LEU A 54 -0.74 5.42 -7.16
N LYS A 55 -0.19 4.68 -8.14
CA LYS A 55 0.77 5.23 -9.11
C LYS A 55 0.16 6.35 -9.96
N GLU A 56 -1.06 6.16 -10.45
CA GLU A 56 -1.77 7.19 -11.21
C GLU A 56 -2.04 8.45 -10.37
N LEU A 57 -2.46 8.27 -9.12
CA LEU A 57 -2.67 9.38 -8.20
C LEU A 57 -1.35 10.09 -7.88
N ALA A 58 -0.25 9.34 -7.78
CA ALA A 58 1.08 9.91 -7.58
C ALA A 58 1.53 10.80 -8.75
N HIS A 59 1.27 10.35 -9.98
CA HIS A 59 1.53 11.15 -11.18
C HIS A 59 0.70 12.43 -11.26
N ARG A 60 -0.46 12.47 -10.61
CA ARG A 60 -1.30 13.69 -10.50
C ARG A 60 -0.81 14.68 -9.44
N GLY A 61 0.25 14.35 -8.69
CA GLY A 61 0.90 15.24 -7.73
C GLY A 61 0.71 14.87 -6.27
N THR A 62 0.05 13.75 -5.95
CA THR A 62 -0.14 13.29 -4.56
C THR A 62 1.04 12.42 -4.11
N GLN A 63 1.65 12.69 -2.96
CA GLN A 63 2.71 11.82 -2.45
C GLN A 63 2.15 10.63 -1.66
N PHE A 64 2.71 9.44 -1.84
CA PHE A 64 2.35 8.25 -1.06
C PHE A 64 3.58 7.65 -0.37
N ILE A 65 3.45 7.38 0.93
CA ILE A 65 4.39 6.58 1.72
C ILE A 65 3.61 5.36 2.21
N ILE A 66 4.13 4.17 1.95
CA ILE A 66 3.41 2.92 2.20
C ILE A 66 4.35 1.91 2.84
N THR A 67 3.91 1.28 3.92
CA THR A 67 4.54 0.06 4.45
C THR A 67 3.80 -1.15 3.88
N THR A 68 4.55 -2.16 3.46
CA THR A 68 3.96 -3.39 2.91
C THR A 68 4.99 -4.52 2.96
N PHE A 69 4.48 -5.74 3.09
CA PHE A 69 5.21 -6.98 2.87
C PHE A 69 4.77 -7.71 1.59
N ARG A 70 4.17 -6.98 0.63
CA ARG A 70 3.62 -7.54 -0.61
C ARG A 70 4.37 -7.00 -1.82
N LYS A 71 4.68 -7.88 -2.76
CA LYS A 71 5.53 -7.57 -3.92
C LYS A 71 4.83 -6.63 -4.90
N GLU A 72 3.52 -6.73 -4.99
CA GLU A 72 2.66 -6.00 -5.92
C GLU A 72 2.73 -4.47 -5.72
N LEU A 73 2.79 -4.00 -4.46
CA LEU A 73 2.91 -2.56 -4.17
C LEU A 73 4.33 -2.03 -4.39
N LEU A 74 5.35 -2.89 -4.26
CA LEU A 74 6.73 -2.52 -4.55
C LEU A 74 6.97 -2.31 -6.05
N GLU A 75 6.29 -3.10 -6.89
CA GLU A 75 6.52 -3.14 -8.35
C GLU A 75 6.51 -1.75 -9.01
N TYR A 76 5.63 -0.86 -8.54
CA TYR A 76 5.38 0.47 -9.13
C TYR A 76 5.91 1.64 -8.27
N SER A 77 6.59 1.35 -7.17
CA SER A 77 7.14 2.37 -6.27
C SER A 77 8.34 3.11 -6.90
N ASP A 78 8.44 4.41 -6.67
CA ASP A 78 9.56 5.23 -7.18
C ASP A 78 10.82 5.13 -6.31
N ASN A 79 10.64 4.96 -5.00
CA ASN A 79 11.72 4.79 -4.04
C ASN A 79 11.33 3.73 -3.03
N MET A 80 12.31 2.90 -2.65
CA MET A 80 12.15 1.87 -1.63
C MET A 80 13.09 2.15 -0.47
N TYR A 81 12.56 2.04 0.75
CA TYR A 81 13.33 2.15 1.97
C TYR A 81 13.16 0.86 2.77
N ILE A 82 14.26 0.38 3.30
CA ILE A 82 14.32 -0.86 4.06
C ILE A 82 14.61 -0.50 5.51
N VAL A 83 13.80 -1.03 6.41
CA VAL A 83 14.01 -0.94 7.86
C VAL A 83 14.59 -2.26 8.35
N LYS A 84 15.73 -2.20 9.03
CA LYS A 84 16.40 -3.35 9.67
C LYS A 84 16.52 -3.09 11.16
N ILE A 85 16.38 -4.13 11.96
CA ILE A 85 16.64 -4.08 13.40
C ILE A 85 17.91 -4.88 13.68
N VAL A 86 18.94 -4.22 14.20
CA VAL A 86 20.24 -4.81 14.55
C VAL A 86 20.55 -4.40 15.98
N ASP A 87 20.87 -5.36 16.85
CA ASP A 87 21.22 -5.10 18.26
C ASP A 87 20.21 -4.20 19.02
N ARG A 88 18.91 -4.39 18.74
CA ARG A 88 17.77 -3.60 19.28
C ARG A 88 17.69 -2.15 18.82
N GLU A 89 18.46 -1.78 17.80
CA GLU A 89 18.39 -0.46 17.16
C GLU A 89 17.79 -0.58 15.76
N SER A 90 17.02 0.43 15.35
CA SER A 90 16.38 0.50 14.04
C SER A 90 17.22 1.32 13.07
N TYR A 91 17.49 0.74 11.90
CA TYR A 91 18.25 1.36 10.82
C TYR A 91 17.39 1.46 9.57
N ILE A 92 17.40 2.62 8.93
CA ILE A 92 16.74 2.85 7.64
C ILE A 92 17.79 3.09 6.55
N SER A 93 17.64 2.41 5.43
CA SER A 93 18.49 2.61 4.25
C SER A 93 17.65 2.60 2.98
N LYS A 94 18.04 3.39 1.98
CA LYS A 94 17.47 3.27 0.64
C LYS A 94 17.86 1.90 0.07
N GLY A 95 16.88 1.14 -0.39
CA GLY A 95 17.07 -0.21 -0.91
C GLY A 95 16.77 -0.32 -2.40
N THR A 96 17.20 -1.44 -2.98
CA THR A 96 16.85 -1.87 -4.33
C THR A 96 15.64 -2.82 -4.29
N LYS A 97 15.00 -2.99 -5.45
CA LYS A 97 13.88 -3.92 -5.62
C LYS A 97 14.26 -5.38 -5.30
N ASN A 98 15.47 -5.79 -5.66
CA ASN A 98 15.97 -7.13 -5.37
C ASN A 98 16.11 -7.34 -3.86
N GLU A 99 16.73 -6.40 -3.14
CA GLU A 99 16.86 -6.47 -1.67
C GLU A 99 15.50 -6.50 -0.98
N ALA A 100 14.54 -5.69 -1.45
CA ALA A 100 13.18 -5.70 -0.91
C ALA A 100 12.48 -7.05 -1.13
N TYR A 101 12.66 -7.67 -2.31
CA TYR A 101 12.11 -8.99 -2.62
C TYR A 101 12.74 -10.11 -1.80
N GLU A 102 14.04 -10.03 -1.50
CA GLU A 102 14.71 -10.97 -0.60
C GLU A 102 14.10 -10.91 0.81
N ILE A 103 13.90 -9.71 1.35
CA ILE A 103 13.31 -9.51 2.69
C ILE A 103 11.88 -10.05 2.74
N ILE A 104 11.04 -9.69 1.76
CA ILE A 104 9.65 -10.15 1.70
C ILE A 104 9.55 -11.67 1.55
N SER A 105 10.52 -12.31 0.90
CA SER A 105 10.48 -13.76 0.70
C SER A 105 10.86 -14.56 1.96
N ILE A 106 11.34 -13.89 3.02
CA ILE A 106 11.71 -14.50 4.30
C ILE A 106 10.57 -14.38 5.33
N VAL A 107 9.60 -13.48 5.09
CA VAL A 107 8.41 -13.24 5.91
C VAL A 107 7.26 -14.10 5.42
#